data_AF-A0A938K057-F1
#
_entry.id   AF-A0A938K057-F1
#
_cell.length_a   1.000
_cell.length_b   1.000
_cell.length_c   1.000
_cell.angle_alpha   90.00
_cell.angle_beta   90.00
_cell.angle_gamma   90.00
#
_symmetry.space_group_name_H-M   'P 1'
#
loop_
_entity.id
_entity.type
_entity.pdbx_description
1 polymer ?
#
loop_
_entity_poly.entity_id
_entity_poly.type
_entity_poly.pdbx_seq_one_letter_code
_entity_poly.pdbx_strand_id
1 'polypeptide(L)'
;MRLCLDTLLHGSISLTPTLPIMNPQVSYCRRSAVLGVRILLSALVLSFGLSFDRGPFSVEPVAAKPMPAIESAWVAKQAQFALEALRSADQIRQREQRDVAARWLKNIAIIVAEHLEIDKVALEQAWLDAGIERQRVLFAALTQLGVPYKTNADEPGVALDCSALIKFAWNTVGLAIPRGSQQQYSFSERVQSDEVQVGDLAWYPGHISMSLGVENVVIQAPRNGRSVEVHKIDETRVKWMRWVDPNP
;
A
#
# COMPACT_ATOMS: atom_id res chain seq x y z
N MET A 1 -43.90 19.72 63.93
CA MET A 1 -42.67 20.56 63.97
C MET A 1 -42.39 20.98 62.53
N ARG A 2 -42.59 22.26 62.14
CA ARG A 2 -41.57 23.36 62.20
C ARG A 2 -40.24 22.87 61.58
N LEU A 3 -39.63 23.44 60.55
CA LEU A 3 -39.56 24.77 59.91
C LEU A 3 -38.92 24.52 58.52
N CYS A 4 -39.40 25.09 57.40
CA CYS A 4 -39.09 26.41 56.84
C CYS A 4 -37.68 26.57 56.22
N LEU A 5 -37.71 27.04 54.96
CA LEU A 5 -36.78 27.95 54.26
C LEU A 5 -35.39 27.43 53.86
N ASP A 6 -34.72 27.88 52.81
CA ASP A 6 -35.06 28.54 51.53
C ASP A 6 -33.70 28.88 50.89
N THR A 7 -33.65 28.90 49.55
CA THR A 7 -33.04 29.99 48.77
C THR A 7 -31.51 30.11 48.59
N LEU A 8 -31.11 29.83 47.34
CA LEU A 8 -30.21 30.55 46.40
C LEU A 8 -28.73 30.86 46.79
N LEU A 9 -27.80 30.56 45.86
CA LEU A 9 -27.25 31.53 44.88
C LEU A 9 -26.00 30.95 44.18
N HIS A 10 -26.03 31.01 42.84
CA HIS A 10 -24.97 31.38 41.88
C HIS A 10 -23.51 30.95 42.13
N GLY A 11 -23.00 30.15 41.19
CA GLY A 11 -21.58 29.90 41.00
C GLY A 11 -21.27 29.36 39.60
N SER A 12 -21.54 30.15 38.56
CA SER A 12 -21.16 29.85 37.18
C SER A 12 -19.65 29.97 37.03
N ILE A 13 -18.92 28.85 36.96
CA ILE A 13 -17.50 28.86 36.63
C ILE A 13 -17.34 28.40 35.19
N SER A 14 -17.21 29.37 34.30
CA SER A 14 -16.80 29.19 32.91
C SER A 14 -15.29 28.96 32.87
N LEU A 15 -14.86 27.75 32.53
CA LEU A 15 -13.46 27.43 32.24
C LEU A 15 -13.33 27.14 30.75
N THR A 16 -13.08 28.19 29.98
CA THR A 16 -12.55 28.09 28.62
C THR A 16 -11.02 28.02 28.70
N PRO A 17 -10.37 26.89 28.36
CA PRO A 17 -8.94 26.90 28.09
C PRO A 17 -8.73 27.41 26.67
N THR A 18 -8.25 28.65 26.56
CA THR A 18 -7.69 29.23 25.33
C THR A 18 -6.46 28.42 24.90
N LEU A 19 -6.57 27.68 23.80
CA LEU A 19 -5.43 27.03 23.14
C LEU A 19 -4.59 28.10 22.42
N PRO A 20 -3.25 28.11 22.57
CA PRO A 20 -2.39 28.98 21.78
C PRO A 20 -2.33 28.49 20.32
N ILE A 21 -2.64 29.40 19.40
CA ILE A 21 -2.51 29.24 17.96
C ILE A 21 -1.01 29.12 17.63
N MET A 22 -0.54 27.91 17.40
CA MET A 22 0.80 27.68 16.83
C MET A 22 0.72 27.85 15.32
N ASN A 23 1.37 28.91 14.85
CA ASN A 23 1.48 29.31 13.46
C ASN A 23 2.68 28.56 12.83
N PRO A 24 2.49 27.64 11.86
CA PRO A 24 3.62 27.01 11.18
C PRO A 24 4.15 27.94 10.09
N GLN A 25 5.20 28.70 10.39
CA GLN A 25 6.01 29.35 9.36
C GLN A 25 6.87 28.28 8.68
N VAL A 26 6.31 27.66 7.63
CA VAL A 26 7.05 26.78 6.73
C VAL A 26 7.95 27.65 5.86
N SER A 27 9.22 27.75 6.26
CA SER A 27 10.24 28.43 5.46
C SER A 27 10.65 27.54 4.29
N TYR A 28 10.16 27.87 3.09
CA TYR A 28 10.57 27.25 1.84
C TYR A 28 12.06 27.52 1.58
N CYS A 29 12.89 26.48 1.61
CA CYS A 29 14.28 26.60 1.18
C CYS A 29 14.34 26.74 -0.35
N ARG A 30 14.67 27.95 -0.80
CA ARG A 30 14.77 28.37 -2.19
C ARG A 30 15.95 27.64 -2.86
N ARG A 31 15.66 26.87 -3.92
CA ARG A 31 16.68 26.28 -4.81
C ARG A 31 17.57 27.38 -5.38
N SER A 32 18.86 27.37 -5.02
CA SER A 32 19.88 28.18 -5.67
C SER A 32 20.45 27.43 -6.87
N ALA A 33 20.25 27.99 -8.05
CA ALA A 33 20.91 27.58 -9.28
C ALA A 33 22.42 27.84 -9.15
N VAL A 34 23.25 26.83 -9.42
CA VAL A 34 24.70 27.02 -9.60
C VAL A 34 25.00 26.93 -11.09
N LEU A 35 25.34 28.10 -11.63
CA LEU A 35 25.75 28.32 -13.00
C LEU A 35 27.25 28.06 -13.13
N GLY A 36 27.61 27.06 -13.95
CA GLY A 36 28.77 27.03 -14.85
C GLY A 36 30.19 27.17 -14.30
N VAL A 37 30.98 26.10 -14.47
CA VAL A 37 32.37 26.23 -14.97
C VAL A 37 32.64 25.06 -15.93
N ARG A 38 32.89 25.38 -17.20
CA ARG A 38 33.39 24.43 -18.21
C ARG A 38 34.91 24.41 -18.13
N ILE A 39 35.49 23.26 -17.77
CA ILE A 39 36.94 23.02 -17.89
C ILE A 39 37.14 22.01 -19.02
N LEU A 40 37.71 22.49 -20.12
CA LEU A 40 38.21 21.67 -21.22
C LEU A 40 39.53 21.03 -20.77
N LEU A 41 39.54 19.71 -20.59
CA LEU A 41 40.75 18.92 -20.41
C LEU A 41 40.82 17.88 -21.54
N SER A 42 41.58 18.25 -22.56
CA SER A 42 42.03 17.36 -23.62
C SER A 42 43.08 16.40 -23.07
N ALA A 43 42.72 15.13 -22.91
CA ALA A 43 43.64 14.05 -22.59
C ALA A 43 43.68 13.02 -23.73
N LEU A 44 44.87 12.89 -24.31
CA LEU A 44 45.27 11.93 -25.33
C LEU A 44 45.20 10.51 -24.74
N VAL A 45 44.26 9.67 -25.22
CA VAL A 45 44.18 8.26 -24.83
C VAL A 45 44.94 7.42 -25.86
N LEU A 46 46.03 6.78 -25.43
CA LEU A 46 46.73 5.75 -26.17
C LEU A 46 45.83 4.51 -26.32
N SER A 47 45.61 4.11 -27.57
CA SER A 47 44.88 2.90 -27.94
C SER A 47 45.62 1.65 -27.44
N PHE A 48 45.08 1.01 -26.40
CA PHE A 48 45.32 -0.40 -26.13
C PHE A 48 44.04 -1.17 -26.51
N GLY A 49 44.12 -1.87 -27.64
CA GLY A 49 43.08 -2.78 -28.09
C GLY A 49 43.02 -4.00 -27.17
N LEU A 50 42.09 -4.00 -26.23
CA LEU A 50 41.55 -5.22 -25.64
C LEU A 50 40.18 -5.43 -26.26
N SER A 51 40.09 -6.42 -27.15
CA SER A 51 38.83 -6.96 -27.64
C SER A 51 38.08 -7.56 -26.46
N PHE A 52 37.28 -6.74 -25.80
CA PHE A 52 36.29 -7.20 -24.83
C PHE A 52 35.08 -7.66 -25.63
N ASP A 53 35.00 -8.96 -25.84
CA ASP A 53 33.85 -9.62 -26.43
C ASP A 53 32.62 -9.33 -25.55
N ARG A 54 31.85 -8.31 -25.94
CA ARG A 54 30.54 -8.05 -25.35
C ARG A 54 29.59 -9.12 -25.87
N GLY A 55 29.64 -10.30 -25.23
CA GLY A 55 28.53 -11.22 -25.24
C GLY A 55 27.24 -10.48 -24.85
N PRO A 56 26.08 -10.90 -25.35
CA PRO A 56 24.83 -10.19 -25.10
C PRO A 56 24.60 -10.13 -23.59
N PHE A 57 24.55 -8.93 -23.05
CA PHE A 57 24.03 -8.69 -21.71
C PHE A 57 22.57 -9.13 -21.72
N SER A 58 22.33 -10.37 -21.34
CA SER A 58 21.04 -10.79 -20.82
C SER A 58 20.81 -9.97 -19.56
N VAL A 59 20.04 -8.89 -19.69
CA VAL A 59 19.45 -8.21 -18.55
C VAL A 59 18.56 -9.25 -17.90
N GLU A 60 19.04 -9.90 -16.85
CA GLU A 60 18.17 -10.74 -16.05
C GLU A 60 17.04 -9.85 -15.53
N PRO A 61 15.77 -10.21 -15.77
CA PRO A 61 14.67 -9.44 -15.22
C PRO A 61 14.86 -9.43 -13.71
N VAL A 62 14.95 -8.23 -13.12
CA VAL A 62 15.10 -8.05 -11.67
C VAL A 62 13.95 -8.78 -10.99
N ALA A 63 14.21 -10.01 -10.55
CA ALA A 63 13.22 -10.81 -9.86
C ALA A 63 12.91 -10.10 -8.56
N ALA A 64 11.63 -9.93 -8.23
CA ALA A 64 11.22 -9.32 -6.97
C ALA A 64 11.96 -10.01 -5.82
N LYS A 65 12.69 -9.23 -5.02
CA LYS A 65 13.33 -9.69 -3.79
C LYS A 65 12.22 -10.25 -2.91
N PRO A 66 12.14 -11.58 -2.71
CA PRO A 66 11.05 -12.13 -1.92
C PRO A 66 11.22 -11.68 -0.47
N MET A 67 10.13 -11.25 0.16
CA MET A 67 10.13 -10.99 1.60
C MET A 67 10.52 -12.26 2.36
N PRO A 68 11.47 -12.18 3.31
CA PRO A 68 11.80 -13.31 4.17
C PRO A 68 10.56 -13.94 4.78
N ALA A 69 10.55 -15.26 4.92
CA ALA A 69 9.38 -16.00 5.41
C ALA A 69 8.92 -15.52 6.81
N ILE A 70 9.87 -15.17 7.69
CA ILE A 70 9.58 -14.66 9.03
C ILE A 70 8.89 -13.29 8.95
N GLU A 71 9.40 -12.37 8.11
CA GLU A 71 8.80 -11.05 7.90
C GLU A 71 7.40 -11.17 7.28
N SER A 72 7.25 -12.02 6.27
CA SER A 72 5.95 -12.29 5.61
C SER A 72 4.92 -12.81 6.62
N ALA A 73 5.31 -13.79 7.44
CA ALA A 73 4.44 -14.36 8.47
C ALA A 73 4.08 -13.34 9.55
N TRP A 74 5.03 -12.49 9.94
CA TRP A 74 4.79 -11.43 10.92
C TRP A 74 3.78 -10.42 10.37
N VAL A 75 3.97 -9.93 9.13
CA VAL A 75 3.05 -8.98 8.50
C VAL A 75 1.66 -9.59 8.34
N ALA A 76 1.58 -10.83 7.84
CA ALA A 76 0.31 -11.54 7.72
C ALA A 76 -0.40 -11.67 9.08
N LYS A 77 0.34 -11.95 10.15
CA LYS A 77 -0.22 -12.06 11.50
C LYS A 77 -0.71 -10.72 12.04
N GLN A 78 0.02 -9.64 11.83
CA GLN A 78 -0.44 -8.30 12.22
C GLN A 78 -1.70 -7.89 11.44
N ALA A 79 -1.76 -8.20 10.15
CA ALA A 79 -2.94 -7.92 9.32
C ALA A 79 -4.18 -8.70 9.81
N GLN A 80 -4.02 -9.95 10.26
CA GLN A 80 -5.10 -10.71 10.89
C GLN A 80 -5.61 -10.04 12.17
N PHE A 81 -4.70 -9.58 13.04
CA PHE A 81 -5.09 -8.87 14.25
C PHE A 81 -5.77 -7.52 13.94
N ALA A 82 -5.32 -6.82 12.90
CA ALA A 82 -5.95 -5.59 12.45
C ALA A 82 -7.39 -5.82 11.98
N LEU A 83 -7.64 -6.88 11.20
CA LEU A 83 -9.00 -7.24 10.78
C LEU A 83 -9.91 -7.60 11.95
N GLU A 84 -9.40 -8.33 12.94
CA GLU A 84 -10.17 -8.68 14.13
C GLU A 84 -10.46 -7.44 15.00
N ALA A 85 -9.48 -6.54 15.14
CA ALA A 85 -9.68 -5.26 15.81
C ALA A 85 -10.73 -4.40 15.08
N LEU A 86 -10.71 -4.38 13.75
CA LEU A 86 -11.71 -3.67 12.97
C LEU A 86 -13.10 -4.29 13.05
N ARG A 87 -13.20 -5.63 13.05
CA ARG A 87 -14.47 -6.35 13.25
C ARG A 87 -15.09 -6.02 14.61
N SER A 88 -14.29 -6.04 15.68
CA SER A 88 -14.79 -5.65 17.01
C SER A 88 -15.20 -4.17 17.10
N ALA A 89 -14.74 -3.34 16.17
CA ALA A 89 -15.11 -1.94 16.01
C ALA A 89 -16.24 -1.71 14.99
N ASP A 90 -16.91 -2.73 14.44
CA ASP A 90 -17.93 -2.53 13.40
C ASP A 90 -19.12 -1.69 13.87
N GLN A 91 -19.39 -1.67 15.18
CA GLN A 91 -20.51 -0.94 15.80
C GLN A 91 -20.17 0.50 16.23
N ILE A 92 -18.91 0.91 16.15
CA ILE A 92 -18.49 2.27 16.54
C ILE A 92 -18.41 3.21 15.33
N ARG A 93 -18.26 4.51 15.59
CA ARG A 93 -18.20 5.52 14.52
C ARG A 93 -17.01 5.28 13.61
N GLN A 94 -17.17 5.56 12.31
CA GLN A 94 -16.09 5.39 11.32
C GLN A 94 -14.77 6.09 11.70
N ARG A 95 -14.82 7.26 12.36
CA ARG A 95 -13.62 7.94 12.84
C ARG A 95 -12.81 7.07 13.81
N GLU A 96 -13.49 6.40 14.74
CA GLU A 96 -12.84 5.53 15.73
C GLU A 96 -12.33 4.24 15.08
N GLN A 97 -13.04 3.70 14.07
CA GLN A 97 -12.52 2.59 13.26
C GLN A 97 -11.22 2.96 12.54
N ARG A 98 -11.12 4.18 12.00
CA ARG A 98 -9.89 4.69 11.39
C ARG A 98 -8.75 4.80 12.41
N ASP A 99 -9.03 5.24 13.64
CA ASP A 99 -8.02 5.29 14.70
C ASP A 99 -7.51 3.89 15.10
N VAL A 100 -8.40 2.88 15.10
CA VAL A 100 -8.02 1.48 15.29
C VAL A 100 -7.12 1.00 14.15
N ALA A 101 -7.51 1.22 12.90
CA ALA A 101 -6.73 0.83 11.73
C ALA A 101 -5.34 1.49 11.69
N ALA A 102 -5.28 2.81 11.97
CA ALA A 102 -4.07 3.61 11.83
C ALA A 102 -2.87 3.05 12.60
N ARG A 103 -3.10 2.48 13.78
CA ARG A 103 -2.04 1.85 14.60
C ARG A 103 -1.41 0.65 13.91
N TRP A 104 -2.23 -0.18 13.27
CA TRP A 104 -1.78 -1.36 12.53
C TRP A 104 -1.14 -0.98 11.20
N LEU A 105 -1.76 -0.04 10.47
CA LEU A 105 -1.27 0.44 9.18
C LEU A 105 0.15 0.97 9.31
N LYS A 106 0.41 1.83 10.30
CA LYS A 106 1.74 2.41 10.53
C LYS A 106 2.82 1.34 10.71
N ASN A 107 2.58 0.36 11.59
CA ASN A 107 3.58 -0.67 11.89
C ASN A 107 3.85 -1.58 10.68
N ILE A 108 2.81 -1.94 9.94
CA ILE A 108 2.96 -2.80 8.76
C ILE A 108 3.60 -2.03 7.60
N ALA A 109 3.20 -0.77 7.37
CA ALA A 109 3.71 0.07 6.29
C ALA A 109 5.23 0.24 6.39
N ILE A 110 5.77 0.41 7.60
CA ILE A 110 7.22 0.52 7.82
C ILE A 110 7.94 -0.71 7.28
N ILE A 111 7.49 -1.91 7.64
CA ILE A 111 8.15 -3.17 7.22
C ILE A 111 8.02 -3.39 5.72
N VAL A 112 6.83 -3.14 5.15
CA VAL A 112 6.63 -3.25 3.70
C VAL A 112 7.49 -2.24 2.94
N ALA A 113 7.58 -1.00 3.42
CA ALA A 113 8.37 0.04 2.78
C ALA A 113 9.88 -0.22 2.88
N GLU A 114 10.36 -0.69 4.04
CA GLU A 114 11.75 -1.09 4.23
C GLU A 114 12.12 -2.29 3.34
N HIS A 115 11.22 -3.29 3.27
CA HIS A 115 11.42 -4.45 2.42
C HIS A 115 11.55 -4.09 0.93
N LEU A 116 10.70 -3.17 0.46
CA LEU A 116 10.67 -2.70 -0.93
C LEU A 116 11.64 -1.56 -1.22
N GLU A 117 12.34 -1.04 -0.22
CA GLU A 117 13.27 0.09 -0.32
C GLU A 117 12.58 1.34 -0.93
N ILE A 118 11.37 1.66 -0.44
CA ILE A 118 10.55 2.80 -0.88
C ILE A 118 10.31 3.82 0.24
N ASP A 119 9.73 4.97 -0.11
CA ASP A 119 9.35 5.99 0.86
C ASP A 119 8.23 5.49 1.79
N LYS A 120 8.59 5.25 3.05
CA LYS A 120 7.67 4.79 4.09
C LYS A 120 6.59 5.81 4.45
N VAL A 121 6.88 7.11 4.36
CA VAL A 121 5.92 8.16 4.70
C VAL A 121 4.85 8.21 3.62
N ALA A 122 5.23 8.10 2.35
CA ALA A 122 4.29 8.04 1.24
C ALA A 122 3.38 6.80 1.34
N LEU A 123 3.94 5.62 1.64
CA LEU A 123 3.14 4.40 1.80
C LEU A 123 2.19 4.48 3.01
N GLU A 124 2.67 4.92 4.17
CA GLU A 124 1.85 5.10 5.37
C GLU A 124 0.70 6.07 5.09
N GLN A 125 0.97 7.20 4.43
CA GLN A 125 -0.04 8.19 4.12
C GLN A 125 -1.10 7.65 3.15
N ALA A 126 -0.69 6.97 2.07
CA ALA A 126 -1.62 6.35 1.13
C ALA A 126 -2.57 5.35 1.82
N TRP A 127 -2.07 4.61 2.80
CA TRP A 127 -2.85 3.64 3.56
C TRP A 127 -3.81 4.30 4.56
N LEU A 128 -3.39 5.39 5.20
CA LEU A 128 -4.21 6.16 6.13
C LEU A 128 -5.34 6.92 5.40
N ASP A 129 -5.08 7.42 4.21
CA ASP A 129 -6.05 8.16 3.39
C ASP A 129 -7.12 7.25 2.76
N ALA A 130 -6.80 5.96 2.59
CA ALA A 130 -7.74 4.98 2.07
C ALA A 130 -8.99 4.86 2.96
N GLY A 131 -10.15 4.70 2.32
CA GLY A 131 -11.41 4.42 3.03
C GLY A 131 -11.34 3.13 3.85
N ILE A 132 -12.19 3.02 4.88
CA ILE A 132 -12.13 1.88 5.82
C ILE A 132 -12.33 0.52 5.13
N GLU A 133 -13.12 0.47 4.05
CA GLU A 133 -13.30 -0.73 3.24
C GLU A 133 -12.00 -1.12 2.53
N ARG A 134 -11.35 -0.18 1.85
CA ARG A 134 -10.05 -0.39 1.20
C ARG A 134 -8.95 -0.78 2.20
N GLN A 135 -8.98 -0.24 3.42
CA GLN A 135 -8.10 -0.67 4.50
C GLN A 135 -8.35 -2.13 4.90
N ARG A 136 -9.61 -2.58 4.98
CA ARG A 136 -9.94 -4.00 5.22
C ARG A 136 -9.48 -4.89 4.08
N VAL A 137 -9.69 -4.48 2.83
CA VAL A 137 -9.23 -5.21 1.65
C VAL A 137 -7.70 -5.32 1.64
N LEU A 138 -6.99 -4.24 1.96
CA LEU A 138 -5.54 -4.23 2.12
C LEU A 138 -5.09 -5.24 3.18
N PHE A 139 -5.65 -5.18 4.39
CA PHE A 139 -5.31 -6.14 5.43
C PHE A 139 -5.63 -7.57 5.01
N ALA A 140 -6.78 -7.80 4.37
CA ALA A 140 -7.16 -9.11 3.86
C ALA A 140 -6.11 -9.67 2.91
N ALA A 141 -5.69 -8.89 1.90
CA ALA A 141 -4.63 -9.33 0.99
C ALA A 141 -3.30 -9.60 1.73
N LEU A 142 -2.92 -8.73 2.68
CA LEU A 142 -1.70 -8.90 3.48
C LEU A 142 -1.73 -10.16 4.35
N THR A 143 -2.90 -10.61 4.82
CA THR A 143 -3.01 -11.90 5.54
C THR A 143 -2.56 -13.10 4.71
N GLN A 144 -2.48 -12.94 3.38
CA GLN A 144 -2.10 -14.01 2.45
C GLN A 144 -0.61 -14.00 2.13
N LEU A 145 0.19 -13.05 2.61
CA LEU A 145 1.64 -13.04 2.35
C LEU A 145 2.28 -14.39 2.71
N GLY A 146 3.08 -14.93 1.79
CA GLY A 146 3.70 -16.23 1.94
C GLY A 146 2.84 -17.44 1.52
N VAL A 147 1.53 -17.28 1.32
CA VAL A 147 0.65 -18.34 0.79
C VAL A 147 1.12 -18.73 -0.62
N PRO A 148 1.34 -20.02 -0.91
CA PRO A 148 1.90 -20.45 -2.18
C PRO A 148 0.96 -20.18 -3.36
N TYR A 149 1.53 -19.84 -4.50
CA TYR A 149 0.78 -19.77 -5.74
C TYR A 149 0.45 -21.17 -6.26
N LYS A 150 -0.78 -21.35 -6.74
CA LYS A 150 -1.15 -22.51 -7.57
C LYS A 150 -2.20 -22.11 -8.59
N THR A 151 -1.97 -22.45 -9.86
CA THR A 151 -2.93 -22.18 -10.94
C THR A 151 -4.33 -22.70 -10.60
N ASN A 152 -5.35 -21.86 -10.79
CA ASN A 152 -6.75 -22.14 -10.48
C ASN A 152 -7.07 -22.39 -9.00
N ALA A 153 -6.12 -22.23 -8.07
CA ALA A 153 -6.41 -22.34 -6.65
C ALA A 153 -7.18 -21.11 -6.13
N ASP A 154 -8.09 -21.34 -5.21
CA ASP A 154 -9.01 -20.35 -4.64
C ASP A 154 -9.27 -20.67 -3.17
N GLU A 155 -8.19 -21.00 -2.44
CA GLU A 155 -8.24 -21.41 -1.04
C GLU A 155 -7.30 -20.52 -0.19
N PRO A 156 -7.83 -19.43 0.38
CA PRO A 156 -7.06 -18.51 1.22
C PRO A 156 -6.36 -19.25 2.37
N GLY A 157 -5.09 -18.91 2.62
CA GLY A 157 -4.23 -19.56 3.61
C GLY A 157 -3.60 -20.88 3.15
N VAL A 158 -4.07 -21.48 2.05
CA VAL A 158 -3.55 -22.75 1.53
C VAL A 158 -2.87 -22.56 0.18
N ALA A 159 -3.58 -22.06 -0.83
CA ALA A 159 -3.02 -21.71 -2.13
C ALA A 159 -3.96 -20.80 -2.92
N LEU A 160 -3.39 -19.82 -3.63
CA LEU A 160 -4.14 -18.85 -4.43
C LEU A 160 -3.50 -18.67 -5.81
N ASP A 161 -4.29 -18.37 -6.83
CA ASP A 161 -3.78 -17.68 -8.03
C ASP A 161 -3.99 -16.16 -7.96
N CYS A 162 -3.52 -15.45 -8.99
CA CYS A 162 -3.52 -14.00 -9.03
C CYS A 162 -4.92 -13.40 -8.82
N SER A 163 -5.92 -13.89 -9.56
CA SER A 163 -7.31 -13.44 -9.48
C SER A 163 -8.03 -13.91 -8.22
N ALA A 164 -7.69 -15.09 -7.69
CA ALA A 164 -8.26 -15.58 -6.44
C ALA A 164 -7.86 -14.72 -5.24
N LEU A 165 -6.62 -14.22 -5.20
CA LEU A 165 -6.17 -13.26 -4.19
C LEU A 165 -7.05 -12.00 -4.18
N ILE A 166 -7.31 -11.43 -5.36
CA ILE A 166 -8.16 -10.23 -5.51
C ILE A 166 -9.60 -10.50 -5.06
N LYS A 167 -10.18 -11.60 -5.56
CA LYS A 167 -11.52 -12.02 -5.19
C LYS A 167 -11.65 -12.22 -3.68
N PHE A 168 -10.69 -12.90 -3.06
CA PHE A 168 -10.67 -13.09 -1.61
C PHE A 168 -10.64 -11.76 -0.86
N ALA A 169 -9.71 -10.86 -1.20
CA ALA A 169 -9.52 -9.60 -0.50
C ALA A 169 -10.78 -8.71 -0.56
N TRP A 170 -11.36 -8.53 -1.75
CA TRP A 170 -12.55 -7.70 -1.94
C TRP A 170 -13.84 -8.33 -1.40
N ASN A 171 -13.93 -9.67 -1.37
CA ASN A 171 -15.07 -10.34 -0.74
C ASN A 171 -15.16 -10.08 0.77
N THR A 172 -14.07 -9.67 1.43
CA THR A 172 -14.11 -9.33 2.87
C THR A 172 -14.97 -8.11 3.20
N VAL A 173 -15.23 -7.25 2.22
CA VAL A 173 -16.15 -6.10 2.31
C VAL A 173 -17.44 -6.33 1.51
N GLY A 174 -17.72 -7.57 1.13
CA GLY A 174 -18.96 -7.96 0.45
C GLY A 174 -18.97 -7.75 -1.07
N LEU A 175 -17.86 -7.31 -1.67
CA LEU A 175 -17.78 -7.14 -3.13
C LEU A 175 -17.50 -8.48 -3.83
N ALA A 176 -18.50 -8.98 -4.56
CA ALA A 176 -18.41 -10.23 -5.30
C ALA A 176 -17.71 -10.03 -6.66
N ILE A 177 -16.39 -10.09 -6.67
CA ILE A 177 -15.57 -9.97 -7.89
C ILE A 177 -15.55 -11.31 -8.67
N PRO A 178 -15.62 -11.29 -10.02
CA PRO A 178 -15.50 -12.49 -10.86
C PRO A 178 -14.21 -13.29 -10.64
N ARG A 179 -14.20 -14.59 -10.95
CA ARG A 179 -13.07 -15.47 -10.65
C ARG A 179 -11.84 -15.25 -11.54
N GLY A 180 -12.00 -14.84 -12.79
CA GLY A 180 -10.89 -14.75 -13.75
C GLY A 180 -10.35 -13.32 -13.92
N SER A 181 -9.03 -13.14 -13.98
CA SER A 181 -8.39 -11.81 -14.07
C SER A 181 -8.92 -10.92 -15.21
N GLN A 182 -9.18 -11.48 -16.39
CA GLN A 182 -9.79 -10.76 -17.50
C GLN A 182 -11.22 -10.29 -17.20
N GLN A 183 -12.00 -11.10 -16.48
CA GLN A 183 -13.37 -10.75 -16.08
C GLN A 183 -13.34 -9.66 -15.00
N GLN A 184 -12.39 -9.74 -14.05
CA GLN A 184 -12.18 -8.68 -13.04
C GLN A 184 -11.85 -7.36 -13.72
N TYR A 185 -10.91 -7.36 -14.67
CA TYR A 185 -10.58 -6.18 -15.46
C TYR A 185 -11.75 -5.61 -16.25
N SER A 186 -12.65 -6.45 -16.76
CA SER A 186 -13.87 -6.01 -17.47
C SER A 186 -15.00 -5.56 -16.55
N PHE A 187 -15.01 -6.05 -15.31
CA PHE A 187 -15.98 -5.70 -14.26
C PHE A 187 -15.68 -4.31 -13.67
N SER A 188 -14.41 -3.94 -13.60
CA SER A 188 -13.92 -2.71 -12.98
C SER A 188 -13.94 -1.49 -13.91
N GLU A 189 -14.00 -0.30 -13.30
CA GLU A 189 -13.85 0.99 -13.99
C GLU A 189 -12.38 1.33 -14.25
N ARG A 190 -12.08 2.21 -15.21
CA ARG A 190 -10.69 2.60 -15.53
C ARG A 190 -10.21 3.71 -14.62
N VAL A 191 -8.97 3.60 -14.16
CA VAL A 191 -8.32 4.59 -13.28
C VAL A 191 -7.09 5.14 -13.99
N GLN A 192 -6.85 6.45 -13.89
CA GLN A 192 -5.60 7.04 -14.37
C GLN A 192 -4.46 6.70 -13.42
N SER A 193 -3.23 6.60 -13.93
CA SER A 193 -2.08 6.17 -13.12
C SER A 193 -1.80 7.07 -11.92
N ASP A 194 -2.17 8.34 -11.97
CA ASP A 194 -2.02 9.34 -10.91
C ASP A 194 -3.20 9.39 -9.93
N GLU A 195 -4.28 8.66 -10.20
CA GLU A 195 -5.47 8.55 -9.36
C GLU A 195 -5.53 7.23 -8.59
N VAL A 196 -4.54 6.35 -8.79
CA VAL A 196 -4.49 5.00 -8.21
C VAL A 196 -4.51 5.05 -6.68
N GLN A 197 -5.43 4.30 -6.09
CA GLN A 197 -5.59 4.17 -4.65
C GLN A 197 -5.28 2.75 -4.18
N VAL A 198 -5.21 2.60 -2.85
CA VAL A 198 -5.14 1.28 -2.20
C VAL A 198 -6.34 0.44 -2.64
N GLY A 199 -6.09 -0.79 -3.08
CA GLY A 199 -7.16 -1.72 -3.48
C GLY A 199 -7.50 -1.71 -4.99
N ASP A 200 -7.06 -0.69 -5.73
CA ASP A 200 -7.17 -0.68 -7.19
C ASP A 200 -6.36 -1.82 -7.80
N LEU A 201 -6.69 -2.24 -9.01
CA LEU A 201 -6.09 -3.41 -9.63
C LEU A 201 -5.17 -3.01 -10.78
N ALA A 202 -3.97 -3.58 -10.78
CA ALA A 202 -3.04 -3.53 -11.88
C ALA A 202 -3.25 -4.77 -12.75
N TRP A 203 -3.76 -4.58 -13.95
CA TRP A 203 -4.03 -5.67 -14.88
C TRP A 203 -3.17 -5.60 -16.14
N TYR A 204 -2.71 -6.76 -16.60
CA TYR A 204 -2.18 -6.97 -17.95
C TYR A 204 -2.56 -8.38 -18.44
N PRO A 205 -2.50 -8.67 -19.75
CA PRO A 205 -2.93 -9.97 -20.26
C PRO A 205 -2.27 -11.15 -19.50
N GLY A 206 -3.11 -11.97 -18.87
CA GLY A 206 -2.68 -13.15 -18.11
C GLY A 206 -2.40 -12.93 -16.62
N HIS A 207 -2.46 -11.70 -16.09
CA HIS A 207 -2.17 -11.44 -14.67
C HIS A 207 -2.93 -10.26 -14.09
N ILE A 208 -3.12 -10.29 -12.78
CA ILE A 208 -3.70 -9.16 -12.03
C ILE A 208 -3.06 -9.08 -10.65
N SER A 209 -2.88 -7.86 -10.15
CA SER A 209 -2.36 -7.57 -8.82
C SER A 209 -3.14 -6.41 -8.20
N MET A 210 -3.00 -6.20 -6.90
CA MET A 210 -3.69 -5.14 -6.17
C MET A 210 -2.70 -4.06 -5.75
N SER A 211 -3.01 -2.80 -6.03
CA SER A 211 -2.25 -1.62 -5.64
C SER A 211 -2.19 -1.47 -4.12
N LEU A 212 -1.01 -1.08 -3.63
CA LEU A 212 -0.81 -0.61 -2.25
C LEU A 212 -0.92 0.92 -2.15
N GLY A 213 -1.43 1.60 -3.19
CA GLY A 213 -1.73 3.04 -3.19
C GLY A 213 -0.54 3.96 -3.46
N VAL A 214 0.64 3.40 -3.75
CA VAL A 214 1.81 4.16 -4.19
C VAL A 214 2.33 3.61 -5.51
N GLU A 215 3.10 4.43 -6.22
CA GLU A 215 3.48 4.21 -7.60
C GLU A 215 4.06 2.80 -7.85
N ASN A 216 3.36 2.01 -8.66
CA ASN A 216 3.75 0.68 -9.12
C ASN A 216 3.97 -0.36 -8.00
N VAL A 217 3.55 -0.08 -6.77
CA VAL A 217 3.67 -1.02 -5.65
C VAL A 217 2.38 -1.81 -5.49
N VAL A 218 2.51 -3.13 -5.52
CA VAL A 218 1.38 -4.06 -5.52
C VAL A 218 1.59 -5.22 -4.56
N ILE A 219 0.50 -5.87 -4.18
CA ILE A 219 0.49 -7.25 -3.66
C ILE A 219 -0.08 -8.19 -4.73
N GLN A 220 0.54 -9.35 -4.89
CA GLN A 220 0.19 -10.30 -5.96
C GLN A 220 0.50 -11.75 -5.59
N ALA A 221 -0.20 -12.69 -6.23
CA ALA A 221 0.20 -14.09 -6.33
C ALA A 221 0.77 -14.32 -7.74
N PRO A 222 2.10 -14.32 -7.94
CA PRO A 222 2.68 -14.04 -9.26
C PRO A 222 2.71 -15.23 -10.22
N ARG A 223 3.14 -16.42 -9.77
CA ARG A 223 3.27 -17.65 -10.60
C ARG A 223 3.71 -18.86 -9.76
N ASN A 224 3.67 -20.05 -10.36
CA ASN A 224 4.17 -21.30 -9.75
C ASN A 224 5.61 -21.15 -9.23
N GLY A 225 5.87 -21.76 -8.07
CA GLY A 225 7.17 -21.68 -7.39
C GLY A 225 7.40 -20.37 -6.60
N ARG A 226 6.39 -19.49 -6.57
CA ARG A 226 6.36 -18.27 -5.74
C ARG A 226 5.17 -18.33 -4.80
N SER A 227 5.16 -17.40 -3.86
CA SER A 227 4.04 -17.16 -2.95
C SER A 227 3.48 -15.77 -3.16
N VAL A 228 2.35 -15.47 -2.51
CA VAL A 228 1.85 -14.11 -2.40
C VAL A 228 2.92 -13.21 -1.82
N GLU A 229 3.17 -12.10 -2.50
CA GLU A 229 4.27 -11.17 -2.21
C GLU A 229 3.87 -9.73 -2.48
N VAL A 230 4.50 -8.80 -1.76
CA VAL A 230 4.54 -7.40 -2.16
C VAL A 230 5.65 -7.19 -3.19
N HIS A 231 5.43 -6.30 -4.16
CA HIS A 231 6.36 -6.06 -5.24
C HIS A 231 6.24 -4.65 -5.78
N LYS A 232 7.37 -4.01 -6.10
CA LYS A 232 7.42 -2.83 -6.94
C LYS A 232 7.60 -3.27 -8.40
N ILE A 233 6.55 -3.10 -9.20
CA ILE A 233 6.55 -3.45 -10.63
C ILE A 233 7.62 -2.62 -11.34
N ASP A 234 8.45 -3.29 -12.14
CA ASP A 234 9.49 -2.66 -12.95
C ASP A 234 8.92 -1.89 -14.16
N GLU A 235 9.64 -0.88 -14.63
CA GLU A 235 9.22 0.01 -15.72
C GLU A 235 8.87 -0.73 -17.02
N THR A 236 9.48 -1.90 -17.28
CA THR A 236 9.24 -2.65 -18.52
C THR A 236 7.83 -3.25 -18.58
N ARG A 237 7.23 -3.51 -17.41
CA ARG A 237 5.86 -4.00 -17.26
C ARG A 237 4.84 -2.89 -17.12
N VAL A 238 5.22 -1.74 -16.54
CA VAL A 238 4.32 -0.59 -16.33
C VAL A 238 3.62 -0.18 -17.63
N LYS A 239 4.32 -0.20 -18.78
CA LYS A 239 3.74 0.18 -20.08
C LYS A 239 2.58 -0.70 -20.56
N TRP A 240 2.45 -1.92 -20.05
CA TRP A 240 1.38 -2.86 -20.41
C TRP A 240 0.25 -2.88 -19.38
N MET A 241 0.48 -2.27 -18.23
CA MET A 241 -0.41 -2.26 -17.10
C MET A 241 -1.56 -1.30 -17.34
N ARG A 242 -2.74 -1.70 -16.89
CA ARG A 242 -3.94 -0.89 -16.89
C ARG A 242 -4.50 -0.90 -15.49
N TRP A 243 -4.70 0.29 -14.93
CA TRP A 243 -5.28 0.47 -13.62
C TRP A 243 -6.80 0.47 -13.70
N VAL A 244 -7.42 -0.23 -12.76
CA VAL A 244 -8.87 -0.34 -12.69
C VAL A 244 -9.37 -0.33 -11.26
N ASP A 245 -10.56 0.22 -11.04
CA ASP A 245 -11.24 0.25 -9.76
C ASP A 245 -12.40 -0.77 -9.76
N PRO A 246 -12.36 -1.83 -8.94
CA PRO A 246 -13.48 -2.75 -8.80
C PRO A 246 -14.61 -2.19 -7.94
N ASN A 247 -14.42 -1.06 -7.25
CA ASN A 247 -15.38 -0.42 -6.35
C ASN A 247 -15.27 1.13 -6.40
N PRO A 248 -15.73 1.73 -7.50
CA PRO A 248 -15.70 3.19 -7.71
C PRO A 248 -16.60 3.97 -6.74
#